data_AF-A0A7T0JRN8-F1
#
_entry.id   AF-A0A7T0JRN8-F1
#
_cell.length_a   1.000
_cell.length_b   1.000
_cell.length_c   1.000
_cell.angle_alpha   90.00
_cell.angle_beta   90.00
_cell.angle_gamma   90.00
#
_symmetry.space_group_name_H-M   'P 1'
#
loop_
_entity.id
_entity.type
_entity.pdbx_description
1 polymer ?
#
loop_
_entity_poly.entity_id
_entity_poly.type
_entity_poly.pdbx_seq_one_letter_code
_entity_poly.pdbx_strand_id
1 'polypeptide(L)'
;MRKINSKLLICCIGILLSGCSSFGRGIAEALLEKQETVDTRVCEITGDKFNGLKPQLDVPGRKMKVLMVHGVGNHLPGYSTQFLEKLAKELDLPVTAKAYKNITLASPKDPSKKLGNLRINRYLDKDKVQELLFYELTWSENTSKEKEVLSYDNSGEQSFRRAEVNDLLKKFSNDTGPDPIIYLGEKREDILTAFAQSFCWMINGDWNNLPDDVHQQCSSKNVTPFYNDSYAFVSHSLGSRITIDGLQRIVSILDNDKETSYYAAMADAMRNKDVPIYMMSNQLPMLQLGRVLPEITNQEAAYCRPEGEKYAERMLRKTNIIAFSDPNDLLSYALPHDFVSKYLDSRLCVNVTNININVAKIYDAFGLGRMANPMDAHIGYDTDDRVIALIAKGIANDKTAPIVNERCRWIETID
;
A
#
# COMPACT_ATOMS: atom_id res chain seq x y z
N MET A 1 -26.97 -79.23 9.06
CA MET A 1 -26.11 -78.17 8.49
C MET A 1 -26.93 -76.89 8.35
N ARG A 2 -26.74 -75.92 9.25
CA ARG A 2 -27.46 -74.62 9.25
C ARG A 2 -26.85 -73.71 8.18
N LYS A 3 -27.62 -73.39 7.14
CA LYS A 3 -27.27 -72.36 6.14
C LYS A 3 -27.30 -70.99 6.84
N ILE A 4 -26.13 -70.45 7.14
CA ILE A 4 -25.99 -69.05 7.58
C ILE A 4 -26.30 -68.16 6.37
N ASN A 5 -27.29 -67.30 6.54
CA ASN A 5 -27.83 -66.41 5.52
C ASN A 5 -26.77 -65.37 5.09
N SER A 6 -26.18 -65.57 3.91
CA SER A 6 -25.22 -64.66 3.27
C SER A 6 -25.74 -63.20 3.12
N LYS A 7 -27.07 -63.01 3.15
CA LYS A 7 -27.69 -61.67 3.09
C LYS A 7 -27.50 -60.82 4.36
N LEU A 8 -27.25 -61.42 5.52
CA LEU A 8 -27.06 -60.65 6.77
C LEU A 8 -25.65 -60.06 6.88
N LEU A 9 -24.65 -60.70 6.26
CA LEU A 9 -23.26 -60.26 6.28
C LEU A 9 -23.02 -59.01 5.40
N ILE A 10 -23.78 -58.89 4.29
CA ILE A 10 -23.69 -57.74 3.37
C ILE A 10 -24.33 -56.48 3.98
N CYS A 11 -25.37 -56.64 4.81
CA CYS A 11 -26.05 -55.51 5.47
C CYS A 11 -25.21 -54.91 6.62
N CYS A 12 -24.43 -55.72 7.34
CA CYS A 12 -23.51 -55.23 8.38
C CYS A 12 -22.28 -54.48 7.80
N ILE A 13 -21.82 -54.83 6.60
CA ILE A 13 -20.69 -54.14 5.95
C ILE A 13 -21.10 -52.74 5.47
N GLY A 14 -22.35 -52.54 5.03
CA GLY A 14 -22.88 -51.23 4.63
C GLY A 14 -22.96 -50.22 5.79
N ILE A 15 -23.29 -50.68 7.00
CA ILE A 15 -23.42 -49.83 8.20
C ILE A 15 -22.03 -49.44 8.75
N LEU A 16 -21.02 -50.32 8.62
CA LEU A 16 -19.64 -50.03 9.02
C LEU A 16 -18.95 -49.03 8.07
N LEU A 17 -19.35 -48.97 6.80
CA LEU A 17 -18.79 -48.02 5.82
C LEU A 17 -19.40 -46.61 5.93
N SER A 18 -20.65 -46.49 6.39
CA SER A 18 -21.29 -45.17 6.65
C SER A 18 -20.78 -44.46 7.91
N GLY A 19 -20.15 -45.18 8.85
CA GLY A 19 -19.56 -44.59 10.06
C GLY A 19 -18.21 -43.89 9.83
N CYS A 20 -17.46 -44.32 8.81
CA CYS A 20 -16.12 -43.78 8.53
C CYS A 20 -16.15 -42.40 7.84
N SER A 21 -17.20 -42.08 7.08
CA SER A 21 -17.33 -40.76 6.44
C SER A 21 -17.68 -39.66 7.45
N SER A 22 -18.49 -39.98 8.47
CA SER A 22 -18.83 -39.05 9.56
C SER A 22 -17.67 -38.82 10.52
N PHE A 23 -16.91 -39.87 10.86
CA PHE A 23 -15.73 -39.75 11.72
C PHE A 23 -14.57 -39.02 11.03
N GLY A 24 -14.31 -39.32 9.75
CA GLY A 24 -13.30 -38.62 8.95
C GLY A 24 -13.62 -37.14 8.76
N ARG A 25 -14.90 -36.80 8.58
CA ARG A 25 -15.37 -35.40 8.51
C ARG A 25 -15.18 -34.66 9.83
N GLY A 26 -15.55 -35.28 10.96
CA GLY A 26 -15.35 -34.66 12.29
C GLY A 26 -13.88 -34.44 12.65
N ILE A 27 -12.99 -35.36 12.26
CA ILE A 27 -11.53 -35.17 12.43
C ILE A 27 -10.99 -34.07 11.51
N ALA A 28 -11.42 -34.03 10.25
CA ALA A 28 -11.01 -33.00 9.31
C ALA A 28 -11.49 -31.60 9.75
N GLU A 29 -12.75 -31.47 10.18
CA GLU A 29 -13.32 -30.24 10.72
C GLU A 29 -12.56 -29.79 11.99
N ALA A 30 -12.30 -30.70 12.94
CA ALA A 30 -11.53 -30.37 14.14
C ALA A 30 -10.06 -30.01 13.85
N LEU A 31 -9.42 -30.63 12.85
CA LEU A 31 -8.07 -30.27 12.41
C LEU A 31 -8.03 -28.91 11.72
N LEU A 32 -9.03 -28.59 10.89
CA LEU A 32 -9.18 -27.28 10.27
C LEU A 32 -9.42 -26.20 11.32
N GLU A 33 -10.37 -26.41 12.24
CA GLU A 33 -10.62 -25.49 13.36
C GLU A 33 -9.37 -25.26 14.21
N LYS A 34 -8.63 -26.33 14.55
CA LYS A 34 -7.39 -26.18 15.31
C LYS A 34 -6.32 -25.40 14.54
N GLN A 35 -6.18 -25.60 13.23
CA GLN A 35 -5.28 -24.80 12.39
C GLN A 35 -5.72 -23.33 12.30
N GLU A 36 -7.02 -23.05 12.35
CA GLU A 36 -7.53 -21.68 12.42
C GLU A 36 -7.21 -20.98 13.76
N THR A 37 -7.08 -21.73 14.86
CA THR A 37 -6.81 -21.16 16.19
C THR A 37 -5.34 -20.80 16.47
N VAL A 38 -4.36 -21.39 15.78
CA VAL A 38 -2.93 -21.14 16.02
C VAL A 38 -2.36 -20.24 14.92
N ASP A 39 -2.07 -18.98 15.24
CA ASP A 39 -1.46 -18.06 14.29
C ASP A 39 0.05 -18.35 14.11
N THR A 40 0.37 -19.04 13.02
CA THR A 40 1.75 -19.41 12.63
C THR A 40 2.43 -18.40 11.69
N ARG A 41 1.77 -17.27 11.40
CA ARG A 41 2.28 -16.28 10.44
C ARG A 41 3.56 -15.63 10.94
N VAL A 42 4.57 -15.60 10.09
CA VAL A 42 5.89 -15.02 10.40
C VAL A 42 5.89 -13.51 10.12
N CYS A 43 6.73 -12.79 10.84
CA CYS A 43 7.08 -11.40 10.57
C CYS A 43 8.58 -11.20 10.87
N GLU A 44 9.35 -10.87 9.84
CA GLU A 44 10.78 -10.54 9.95
C GLU A 44 11.04 -9.18 9.32
N ILE A 45 11.75 -8.33 10.06
CA ILE A 45 12.07 -6.95 9.67
C ILE A 45 13.59 -6.88 9.52
N THR A 46 14.08 -6.49 8.35
CA THR A 46 15.50 -6.31 8.07
C THR A 46 15.76 -4.89 7.57
N GLY A 47 16.57 -4.14 8.30
CA GLY A 47 16.88 -2.74 7.96
C GLY A 47 16.99 -1.85 9.20
N ASP A 48 17.01 -0.54 8.96
CA ASP A 48 17.02 0.47 10.01
C ASP A 48 15.75 0.45 10.86
N LYS A 49 15.88 0.91 12.12
CA LYS A 49 14.73 1.31 12.93
C LYS A 49 13.98 2.46 12.28
N PHE A 50 12.67 2.49 12.50
CA PHE A 50 11.82 3.60 12.05
C PHE A 50 10.72 3.89 13.07
N ASN A 51 10.25 5.14 13.09
CA ASN A 51 9.44 5.67 14.18
C ASN A 51 7.93 5.46 14.03
N GLY A 52 7.45 5.11 12.84
CA GLY A 52 6.01 5.15 12.54
C GLY A 52 5.46 6.58 12.47
N LEU A 53 4.14 6.71 12.50
CA LEU A 53 3.44 8.02 12.46
C LEU A 53 3.29 8.67 13.85
N LYS A 54 3.14 7.89 14.93
CA LYS A 54 2.79 8.39 16.26
C LYS A 54 3.78 9.44 16.80
N PRO A 55 5.10 9.27 16.69
CA PRO A 55 6.03 10.30 17.18
C PRO A 55 5.88 11.66 16.48
N GLN A 56 5.33 11.71 15.26
CA GLN A 56 5.07 12.97 14.56
C GLN A 56 3.84 13.69 15.11
N LEU A 57 2.84 12.94 15.57
CA LEU A 57 1.63 13.48 16.23
C LEU A 57 1.91 14.01 17.63
N ASP A 58 2.94 13.47 18.30
CA ASP A 58 3.34 13.92 19.64
C ASP A 58 4.07 15.28 19.62
N VAL A 59 4.43 15.80 18.44
CA VAL A 59 5.07 17.12 18.30
C VAL A 59 4.01 18.23 18.37
N PRO A 60 4.08 19.18 19.34
CA PRO A 60 3.06 20.20 19.50
C PRO A 60 2.82 21.05 18.25
N GLY A 61 1.56 21.22 17.88
CA GLY A 61 1.13 22.05 16.74
C GLY A 61 1.43 21.46 15.37
N ARG A 62 2.04 20.27 15.29
CA ARG A 62 2.35 19.58 14.04
C ARG A 62 1.21 18.65 13.63
N LYS A 63 0.83 18.71 12.36
CA LYS A 63 -0.16 17.78 11.80
C LYS A 63 0.55 16.62 11.11
N MET A 64 -0.07 15.46 11.16
CA MET A 64 0.33 14.32 10.33
C MET A 64 -0.57 14.26 9.10
N LYS A 65 0.01 14.26 7.90
CA LYS A 65 -0.70 14.16 6.63
C LYS A 65 -0.25 12.91 5.87
N VAL A 66 -1.18 12.04 5.53
CA VAL A 66 -0.89 10.76 4.88
C VAL A 66 -1.60 10.69 3.54
N LEU A 67 -0.89 10.42 2.44
CA LEU A 67 -1.49 10.11 1.15
C LEU A 67 -1.43 8.60 0.88
N MET A 68 -2.59 7.98 0.69
CA MET A 68 -2.74 6.59 0.27
C MET A 68 -2.98 6.48 -1.24
N VAL A 69 -2.17 5.65 -1.89
CA VAL A 69 -2.25 5.36 -3.33
C VAL A 69 -2.49 3.87 -3.54
N HIS A 70 -3.66 3.51 -4.09
CA HIS A 70 -3.99 2.10 -4.35
C HIS A 70 -3.20 1.50 -5.51
N GLY A 71 -3.25 0.18 -5.57
CA GLY A 71 -2.65 -0.64 -6.61
C GLY A 71 -3.57 -0.91 -7.78
N VAL A 72 -3.33 -2.03 -8.46
CA VAL A 72 -4.14 -2.50 -9.58
C VAL A 72 -5.58 -2.81 -9.18
N GLY A 73 -6.47 -2.79 -10.15
CA GLY A 73 -7.90 -3.03 -9.97
C GLY A 73 -8.71 -1.74 -9.96
N ASN A 74 -10.02 -1.90 -10.14
CA ASN A 74 -10.96 -0.81 -10.05
C ASN A 74 -11.35 -0.55 -8.60
N HIS A 75 -11.06 0.65 -8.10
CA HIS A 75 -11.42 1.09 -6.75
C HIS A 75 -12.49 2.17 -6.79
N LEU A 76 -13.35 2.16 -5.78
CA LEU A 76 -14.27 3.25 -5.49
C LEU A 76 -13.73 4.08 -4.33
N PRO A 77 -13.98 5.40 -4.29
CA PRO A 77 -13.64 6.21 -3.12
C PRO A 77 -14.21 5.58 -1.84
N GLY A 78 -13.37 5.46 -0.81
CA GLY A 78 -13.64 4.77 0.45
C GLY A 78 -12.99 3.39 0.57
N TYR A 79 -12.26 2.92 -0.44
CA TYR A 79 -11.58 1.62 -0.39
C TYR A 79 -10.63 1.46 0.81
N SER A 80 -10.06 2.56 1.32
CA SER A 80 -9.12 2.56 2.44
C SER A 80 -9.78 2.62 3.83
N THR A 81 -11.11 2.60 3.92
CA THR A 81 -11.84 2.86 5.18
C THR A 81 -11.41 1.91 6.29
N GLN A 82 -11.33 0.60 6.02
CA GLN A 82 -10.94 -0.38 7.02
C GLN A 82 -9.52 -0.16 7.53
N PHE A 83 -8.57 0.09 6.62
CA PHE A 83 -7.19 0.45 6.96
C PHE A 83 -7.13 1.70 7.85
N LEU A 84 -7.84 2.76 7.46
CA LEU A 84 -7.85 4.03 8.16
C LEU A 84 -8.46 3.91 9.56
N GLU A 85 -9.55 3.16 9.73
CA GLU A 85 -10.16 2.93 11.05
C GLU A 85 -9.22 2.19 11.99
N LYS A 86 -8.53 1.15 11.49
CA LYS A 86 -7.51 0.44 12.27
C LYS A 86 -6.34 1.34 12.61
N LEU A 87 -5.85 2.13 11.64
CA LEU A 87 -4.75 3.06 11.84
C LEU A 87 -5.10 4.15 12.87
N ALA A 88 -6.27 4.77 12.77
CA ALA A 88 -6.74 5.78 13.71
C ALA A 88 -6.90 5.21 15.13
N LYS A 89 -7.41 3.98 15.24
CA LYS A 89 -7.47 3.26 16.52
C LYS A 89 -6.08 3.03 17.10
N GLU A 90 -5.13 2.53 16.30
CA GLU A 90 -3.77 2.25 16.77
C GLU A 90 -3.00 3.53 17.16
N LEU A 91 -3.33 4.67 16.55
CA LEU A 91 -2.75 5.98 16.86
C LEU A 91 -3.42 6.71 18.05
N ASP A 92 -4.47 6.13 18.63
CA ASP A 92 -5.30 6.71 19.68
C ASP A 92 -6.02 8.01 19.26
N LEU A 93 -6.60 8.02 18.05
CA LEU A 93 -7.35 9.15 17.49
C LEU A 93 -8.86 8.85 17.39
N PRO A 94 -9.62 8.87 18.51
CA PRO A 94 -11.02 8.44 18.53
C PRO A 94 -12.02 9.50 18.03
N VAL A 95 -11.58 10.73 17.75
CA VAL A 95 -12.45 11.82 17.31
C VAL A 95 -12.31 11.99 15.80
N THR A 96 -13.42 12.04 15.07
CA THR A 96 -13.40 12.24 13.61
C THR A 96 -14.38 13.32 13.17
N ALA A 97 -14.13 13.92 12.01
CA ALA A 97 -15.08 14.83 11.38
C ALA A 97 -16.36 14.08 10.97
N LYS A 98 -17.53 14.76 11.04
CA LYS A 98 -18.82 14.15 10.68
C LYS A 98 -18.90 13.71 9.21
N ALA A 99 -18.21 14.43 8.34
CA ALA A 99 -18.16 14.16 6.90
C ALA A 99 -16.70 14.20 6.44
N TYR A 100 -16.38 13.32 5.49
CA TYR A 100 -15.17 13.42 4.68
C TYR A 100 -15.30 14.58 3.69
N LYS A 101 -14.18 15.01 3.10
CA LYS A 101 -14.18 15.93 1.96
C LYS A 101 -13.84 15.20 0.67
N ASN A 102 -14.45 15.60 -0.43
CA ASN A 102 -14.20 15.04 -1.76
C ASN A 102 -13.75 16.13 -2.75
N ILE A 103 -12.69 15.82 -3.50
CA ILE A 103 -12.20 16.66 -4.60
C ILE A 103 -12.05 15.78 -5.83
N THR A 104 -12.85 16.04 -6.87
CA THR A 104 -12.56 15.49 -8.21
C THR A 104 -11.41 16.28 -8.81
N LEU A 105 -10.33 15.57 -9.13
CA LEU A 105 -9.07 16.19 -9.57
C LEU A 105 -9.18 16.59 -11.04
N ALA A 106 -8.99 17.87 -11.33
CA ALA A 106 -8.94 18.37 -12.71
C ALA A 106 -7.52 18.36 -13.28
N SER A 107 -7.39 18.16 -14.59
CA SER A 107 -6.09 18.29 -15.27
C SER A 107 -5.70 19.77 -15.45
N PRO A 108 -4.44 20.15 -15.15
CA PRO A 108 -3.97 21.50 -15.42
C PRO A 108 -3.97 21.90 -16.90
N LYS A 109 -3.86 20.92 -17.81
CA LYS A 109 -3.87 21.16 -19.26
C LYS A 109 -5.28 21.17 -19.84
N ASP A 110 -6.22 20.52 -19.17
CA ASP A 110 -7.63 20.43 -19.56
C ASP A 110 -8.50 20.36 -18.30
N PRO A 111 -8.98 21.51 -17.79
CA PRO A 111 -9.76 21.55 -16.55
C PRO A 111 -11.07 20.74 -16.62
N SER A 112 -11.56 20.36 -17.79
CA SER A 112 -12.75 19.52 -17.93
C SER A 112 -12.46 18.03 -17.67
N LYS A 113 -11.21 17.61 -17.86
CA LYS A 113 -10.79 16.22 -17.69
C LYS A 113 -10.71 15.87 -16.21
N LYS A 114 -11.36 14.76 -15.86
CA LYS A 114 -11.27 14.13 -14.54
C LYS A 114 -10.07 13.21 -14.48
N LEU A 115 -9.24 13.40 -13.47
CA LEU A 115 -8.04 12.61 -13.20
C LEU A 115 -8.24 11.62 -12.05
N GLY A 116 -9.43 11.55 -11.46
CA GLY A 116 -9.74 10.73 -10.30
C GLY A 116 -10.28 11.55 -9.13
N ASN A 117 -10.36 10.91 -7.97
CA ASN A 117 -10.93 11.49 -6.76
C ASN A 117 -9.93 11.46 -5.60
N LEU A 118 -9.89 12.56 -4.85
CA LEU A 118 -9.16 12.70 -3.60
C LEU A 118 -10.17 12.82 -2.47
N ARG A 119 -10.29 11.77 -1.66
CA ARG A 119 -11.12 11.76 -0.46
C ARG A 119 -10.27 12.04 0.76
N ILE A 120 -10.72 12.96 1.61
CA ILE A 120 -9.96 13.42 2.78
C ILE A 120 -10.75 13.16 4.05
N ASN A 121 -10.13 12.45 4.98
CA ASN A 121 -10.66 12.19 6.31
C ASN A 121 -9.81 12.92 7.37
N ARG A 122 -10.45 13.30 8.49
CA ARG A 122 -9.79 13.99 9.61
C ARG A 122 -10.03 13.22 10.89
N TYR A 123 -8.95 12.84 11.55
CA TYR A 123 -8.96 12.18 12.85
C TYR A 123 -8.16 13.00 13.87
N LEU A 124 -8.63 13.02 15.12
CA LEU A 124 -8.02 13.72 16.24
C LEU A 124 -8.02 12.86 17.49
N ASP A 125 -7.13 13.19 18.42
CA ASP A 125 -7.19 12.67 19.78
C ASP A 125 -8.39 13.25 20.57
N LYS A 126 -8.61 12.75 21.79
CA LYS A 126 -9.74 13.19 22.64
C LYS A 126 -9.68 14.68 22.96
N ASP A 127 -8.47 15.19 23.19
CA ASP A 127 -8.23 16.59 23.57
C ASP A 127 -8.14 17.53 22.36
N LYS A 128 -8.20 16.98 21.14
CA LYS A 128 -8.13 17.68 19.85
C LYS A 128 -6.82 18.47 19.68
N VAL A 129 -5.74 17.94 20.24
CA VAL A 129 -4.37 18.46 20.13
C VAL A 129 -3.62 17.79 18.98
N GLN A 130 -3.81 16.48 18.81
CA GLN A 130 -3.20 15.71 17.73
C GLN A 130 -4.15 15.64 16.53
N GLU A 131 -3.63 15.77 15.32
CA GLU A 131 -4.42 15.78 14.09
C GLU A 131 -3.77 14.96 12.98
N LEU A 132 -4.55 14.01 12.45
CA LEU A 132 -4.26 13.25 11.24
C LEU A 132 -5.22 13.70 10.12
N LEU A 133 -4.67 14.15 8.99
CA LEU A 133 -5.39 14.25 7.73
C LEU A 133 -4.98 13.09 6.82
N PHE A 134 -5.96 12.27 6.46
CA PHE A 134 -5.75 11.10 5.61
C PHE A 134 -6.37 11.34 4.24
N TYR A 135 -5.52 11.34 3.21
CA TYR A 135 -5.84 11.60 1.82
C TYR A 135 -5.85 10.25 1.09
N GLU A 136 -6.95 9.91 0.45
CA GLU A 136 -7.11 8.70 -0.34
C GLU A 136 -7.23 9.09 -1.82
N LEU A 137 -6.25 8.72 -2.63
CA LEU A 137 -6.30 8.89 -4.08
C LEU A 137 -6.94 7.66 -4.71
N THR A 138 -8.03 7.88 -5.45
CA THR A 138 -8.64 6.92 -6.37
C THR A 138 -8.37 7.35 -7.80
N TRP A 139 -7.47 6.64 -8.50
CA TRP A 139 -7.05 6.97 -9.87
C TRP A 139 -7.69 6.08 -10.95
N SER A 140 -8.50 5.08 -10.56
CA SER A 140 -9.08 4.08 -11.48
C SER A 140 -9.84 4.68 -12.68
N GLU A 141 -10.43 5.87 -12.55
CA GLU A 141 -11.12 6.57 -13.65
C GLU A 141 -10.21 6.79 -14.88
N ASN A 142 -8.88 6.88 -14.68
CA ASN A 142 -7.92 7.03 -15.77
C ASN A 142 -7.72 5.77 -16.62
N THR A 143 -8.11 4.59 -16.13
CA THR A 143 -7.89 3.30 -16.81
C THR A 143 -9.19 2.54 -17.12
N SER A 144 -10.32 2.93 -16.53
CA SER A 144 -11.60 2.23 -16.70
C SER A 144 -12.00 2.06 -18.17
N LYS A 145 -11.85 3.11 -18.99
CA LYS A 145 -12.22 3.07 -20.42
C LYS A 145 -11.35 2.10 -21.21
N GLU A 146 -10.06 2.05 -20.93
CA GLU A 146 -9.12 1.17 -21.62
C GLU A 146 -9.38 -0.31 -21.27
N LYS A 147 -9.81 -0.58 -20.04
CA LYS A 147 -10.20 -1.93 -19.60
C LYS A 147 -11.46 -2.46 -20.30
N GLU A 148 -12.33 -1.60 -20.81
CA GLU A 148 -13.56 -2.03 -21.51
C GLU A 148 -13.28 -2.91 -22.74
N VAL A 149 -12.06 -2.83 -23.30
CA VAL A 149 -11.61 -3.72 -24.39
C VAL A 149 -11.67 -5.20 -23.99
N LEU A 150 -11.58 -5.54 -22.70
CA LEU A 150 -11.68 -6.91 -22.19
C LEU A 150 -13.08 -7.27 -21.68
N SER A 151 -14.05 -6.35 -21.71
CA SER A 151 -15.41 -6.60 -21.19
C SER A 151 -16.14 -7.72 -21.93
N TYR A 152 -15.79 -7.97 -23.21
CA TYR A 152 -16.35 -9.10 -23.97
C TYR A 152 -16.06 -10.46 -23.32
N ASP A 153 -14.97 -10.56 -22.54
CA ASP A 153 -14.53 -11.80 -21.90
C ASP A 153 -15.13 -11.98 -20.49
N ASN A 154 -15.70 -10.92 -19.91
CA ASN A 154 -16.31 -10.94 -18.58
C ASN A 154 -17.76 -11.44 -18.59
N SER A 155 -18.37 -11.64 -19.76
CA SER A 155 -19.76 -12.03 -19.92
C SER A 155 -19.98 -12.86 -21.20
N GLY A 156 -21.20 -13.36 -21.42
CA GLY A 156 -21.55 -14.03 -22.66
C GLY A 156 -20.80 -15.37 -22.87
N GLU A 157 -20.30 -15.57 -24.08
CA GLU A 157 -19.90 -16.88 -24.63
C GLU A 157 -18.93 -17.69 -23.77
N GLN A 158 -18.02 -17.01 -23.06
CA GLN A 158 -16.98 -17.67 -22.26
C GLN A 158 -17.33 -17.79 -20.78
N SER A 159 -18.03 -16.79 -20.21
CA SER A 159 -18.29 -16.75 -18.76
C SER A 159 -19.20 -17.89 -18.30
N PHE A 160 -20.28 -18.22 -19.04
CA PHE A 160 -21.17 -19.34 -18.67
C PHE A 160 -20.53 -20.72 -18.81
N ARG A 161 -19.41 -20.82 -19.55
CA ARG A 161 -18.69 -22.07 -19.78
C ARG A 161 -17.56 -22.30 -18.77
N ARG A 162 -17.18 -21.27 -18.00
CA ARG A 162 -16.13 -21.38 -17.00
C ARG A 162 -16.69 -22.00 -15.73
N ALA A 163 -15.87 -22.84 -15.08
CA ALA A 163 -16.09 -23.18 -13.69
C ALA A 163 -16.10 -21.89 -12.85
N GLU A 164 -16.94 -21.85 -11.82
CA GLU A 164 -17.21 -20.64 -11.02
C GLU A 164 -15.93 -19.97 -10.50
N VAL A 165 -15.01 -20.76 -9.94
CA VAL A 165 -13.73 -20.26 -9.43
C VAL A 165 -12.86 -19.68 -10.55
N ASN A 166 -12.85 -20.31 -11.72
CA ASN A 166 -12.06 -19.84 -12.87
C ASN A 166 -12.66 -18.55 -13.46
N ASP A 167 -13.98 -18.42 -13.48
CA ASP A 167 -14.67 -17.20 -13.90
C ASP A 167 -14.34 -16.02 -12.98
N LEU A 168 -14.35 -16.25 -11.66
CA LEU A 168 -13.95 -15.26 -10.66
C LEU A 168 -12.49 -14.81 -10.88
N LEU A 169 -11.56 -15.77 -10.99
CA LEU A 169 -10.14 -15.48 -11.23
C LEU A 169 -9.93 -14.73 -12.56
N LYS A 170 -10.70 -15.07 -13.58
CA LYS A 170 -10.59 -14.43 -14.89
C LYS A 170 -11.09 -12.99 -14.86
N LYS A 171 -12.23 -12.72 -14.21
CA LYS A 171 -12.73 -11.35 -13.99
C LYS A 171 -11.73 -10.51 -13.20
N PHE A 172 -11.16 -11.08 -12.14
CA PHE A 172 -10.08 -10.43 -11.39
C PHE A 172 -8.88 -10.11 -12.29
N SER A 173 -8.42 -11.08 -13.09
CA SER A 173 -7.30 -10.89 -14.01
C SER A 173 -7.58 -9.82 -15.07
N ASN A 174 -8.82 -9.75 -15.59
CA ASN A 174 -9.21 -8.77 -16.59
C ASN A 174 -9.35 -7.36 -15.99
N ASP A 175 -9.61 -7.24 -14.69
CA ASP A 175 -9.61 -5.94 -14.00
C ASP A 175 -8.20 -5.50 -13.58
N THR A 176 -7.39 -6.39 -13.03
CA THR A 176 -6.10 -6.01 -12.41
C THR A 176 -4.91 -6.11 -13.37
N GLY A 177 -4.87 -7.15 -14.20
CA GLY A 177 -3.77 -7.43 -15.12
C GLY A 177 -3.46 -6.32 -16.14
N PRO A 178 -4.46 -5.59 -16.68
CA PRO A 178 -4.19 -4.50 -17.63
C PRO A 178 -3.55 -3.25 -17.01
N ASP A 179 -3.72 -2.98 -15.72
CA ASP A 179 -3.30 -1.70 -15.13
C ASP A 179 -1.80 -1.42 -15.28
N PRO A 180 -0.87 -2.37 -15.03
CA PRO A 180 0.54 -2.15 -15.30
C PRO A 180 0.84 -1.84 -16.77
N ILE A 181 0.11 -2.46 -17.71
CA ILE A 181 0.29 -2.25 -19.15
C ILE A 181 -0.19 -0.83 -19.52
N ILE A 182 -1.38 -0.45 -19.05
CA ILE A 182 -1.96 0.88 -19.27
C ILE A 182 -1.05 1.97 -18.66
N TYR A 183 -0.49 1.71 -17.48
CA TYR A 183 0.42 2.62 -16.79
C TYR A 183 1.80 2.75 -17.47
N LEU A 184 2.25 1.74 -18.21
CA LEU A 184 3.45 1.86 -19.05
C LEU A 184 3.17 2.63 -20.36
N GLY A 185 1.90 2.78 -20.75
CA GLY A 185 1.46 3.53 -21.91
C GLY A 185 1.09 5.01 -21.64
N GLU A 186 0.19 5.55 -22.46
CA GLU A 186 -0.17 6.97 -22.47
C GLU A 186 -0.81 7.47 -21.16
N LYS A 187 -1.50 6.58 -20.42
CA LYS A 187 -2.18 6.94 -19.17
C LYS A 187 -1.25 7.20 -17.99
N ARG A 188 0.04 6.87 -18.14
CA ARG A 188 1.06 7.22 -17.13
C ARG A 188 0.96 8.68 -16.73
N GLU A 189 0.89 9.59 -17.70
CA GLU A 189 0.92 11.03 -17.44
C GLU A 189 -0.34 11.50 -16.70
N ASP A 190 -1.50 10.93 -17.01
CA ASP A 190 -2.75 11.25 -16.33
C ASP A 190 -2.71 10.80 -14.86
N ILE A 191 -2.27 9.55 -14.61
CA ILE A 191 -2.13 8.99 -13.27
C ILE A 191 -1.11 9.77 -12.44
N LEU A 192 0.04 10.12 -13.03
CA LEU A 192 1.05 10.94 -12.35
C LEU A 192 0.59 12.38 -12.11
N THR A 193 -0.25 12.92 -12.99
CA THR A 193 -0.87 14.23 -12.77
C THR A 193 -1.90 14.16 -11.64
N ALA A 194 -2.69 13.09 -11.54
CA ALA A 194 -3.60 12.85 -10.41
C ALA A 194 -2.84 12.79 -9.08
N PHE A 195 -1.71 12.07 -9.05
CA PHE A 195 -0.81 12.04 -7.89
C PHE A 195 -0.29 13.45 -7.55
N ALA A 196 0.23 14.20 -8.52
CA ALA A 196 0.76 15.54 -8.30
C ALA A 196 -0.31 16.52 -7.78
N GLN A 197 -1.53 16.44 -8.29
CA GLN A 197 -2.67 17.22 -7.79
C GLN A 197 -3.02 16.84 -6.35
N SER A 198 -3.03 15.54 -6.03
CA SER A 198 -3.26 15.04 -4.68
C SER A 198 -2.21 15.51 -3.68
N PHE A 199 -0.93 15.41 -4.08
CA PHE A 199 0.18 15.92 -3.30
C PHE A 199 0.05 17.43 -3.08
N CYS A 200 -0.28 18.21 -4.12
CA CYS A 200 -0.50 19.65 -3.98
C CYS A 200 -1.59 19.99 -2.96
N TRP A 201 -2.73 19.29 -2.98
CA TRP A 201 -3.80 19.47 -1.99
C TRP A 201 -3.35 19.09 -0.57
N MET A 202 -2.55 18.01 -0.44
CA MET A 202 -2.01 17.56 0.83
C MET A 202 -1.06 18.60 1.47
N ILE A 203 -0.15 19.19 0.69
CA ILE A 203 0.87 20.10 1.24
C ILE A 203 0.34 21.51 1.51
N ASN A 204 -0.65 21.98 0.74
CA ASN A 204 -1.16 23.35 0.84
C ASN A 204 -2.37 23.47 1.79
N GLY A 205 -3.10 22.38 1.99
CA GLY A 205 -4.42 22.41 2.61
C GLY A 205 -4.39 22.08 4.10
N ASP A 206 -5.10 22.88 4.87
CA ASP A 206 -5.60 22.50 6.20
C ASP A 206 -7.06 22.12 6.11
N TRP A 207 -7.55 21.32 7.07
CA TRP A 207 -8.94 20.85 7.06
C TRP A 207 -9.95 21.96 6.76
N ASN A 208 -9.85 23.12 7.40
CA ASN A 208 -10.81 24.22 7.24
C ASN A 208 -10.75 24.88 5.85
N ASN A 209 -9.60 24.83 5.18
CA ASN A 209 -9.36 25.49 3.90
C ASN A 209 -9.54 24.55 2.70
N LEU A 210 -9.60 23.24 2.95
CA LEU A 210 -9.86 22.26 1.90
C LEU A 210 -11.29 22.45 1.36
N PRO A 211 -11.48 22.44 0.03
CA PRO A 211 -12.81 22.44 -0.58
C PRO A 211 -13.53 21.12 -0.29
N ASP A 212 -14.82 21.07 -0.60
CA ASP A 212 -15.60 19.84 -0.58
C ASP A 212 -16.60 19.82 -1.73
N ASP A 213 -16.82 18.63 -2.29
CA ASP A 213 -17.70 18.33 -3.43
C ASP A 213 -17.46 19.23 -4.65
N VAL A 214 -16.19 19.34 -5.07
CA VAL A 214 -15.75 20.18 -6.19
C VAL A 214 -15.00 19.40 -7.25
N HIS A 215 -15.04 19.88 -8.49
CA HIS A 215 -14.14 19.47 -9.57
C HIS A 215 -13.14 20.58 -9.85
N GLN A 216 -11.91 20.43 -9.37
CA GLN A 216 -10.90 21.49 -9.51
C GLN A 216 -9.46 21.01 -9.42
N GLN A 217 -8.58 21.85 -9.97
CA GLN A 217 -7.13 21.72 -9.81
C GLN A 217 -6.66 22.41 -8.53
N CYS A 218 -5.58 21.90 -7.93
CA CYS A 218 -4.85 22.59 -6.88
C CYS A 218 -4.06 23.75 -7.48
N SER A 219 -4.41 24.97 -7.08
CA SER A 219 -3.74 26.21 -7.52
C SER A 219 -3.05 26.96 -6.38
N SER A 220 -3.16 26.46 -5.15
CA SER A 220 -2.54 27.10 -3.98
C SER A 220 -1.02 27.09 -4.10
N LYS A 221 -0.42 28.23 -3.73
CA LYS A 221 1.03 28.44 -3.70
C LYS A 221 1.55 28.65 -2.28
N ASN A 222 0.87 28.10 -1.28
CA ASN A 222 1.23 28.26 0.13
C ASN A 222 2.12 27.11 0.61
N VAL A 223 3.43 27.34 0.61
CA VAL A 223 4.43 26.37 1.11
C VAL A 223 4.51 26.30 2.64
N THR A 224 3.89 27.22 3.38
CA THR A 224 4.06 27.34 4.83
C THR A 224 3.69 26.07 5.60
N PRO A 225 2.53 25.42 5.37
CA PRO A 225 2.19 24.19 6.07
C PRO A 225 3.21 23.09 5.82
N PHE A 226 3.79 23.06 4.61
CA PHE A 226 4.80 22.09 4.25
C PHE A 226 6.04 22.18 5.15
N TYR A 227 6.45 23.34 5.64
CA TYR A 227 7.56 23.42 6.61
C TYR A 227 7.21 22.82 7.98
N ASN A 228 5.98 23.00 8.45
CA ASN A 228 5.59 22.73 9.83
C ASN A 228 5.04 21.31 10.05
N ASP A 229 4.36 20.77 9.04
CA ASP A 229 3.68 19.49 9.11
C ASP A 229 4.58 18.30 8.74
N SER A 230 4.16 17.11 9.14
CA SER A 230 4.75 15.84 8.75
C SER A 230 3.93 15.14 7.68
N TYR A 231 4.63 14.47 6.77
CA TYR A 231 4.05 13.86 5.59
C TYR A 231 4.49 12.40 5.48
N ALA A 232 3.58 11.52 5.12
CA ALA A 232 3.89 10.13 4.80
C ALA A 232 3.07 9.67 3.61
N PHE A 233 3.54 8.61 2.96
CA PHE A 233 2.81 7.93 1.91
C PHE A 233 2.53 6.50 2.33
N VAL A 234 1.34 6.03 2.01
CA VAL A 234 0.99 4.61 2.06
C VAL A 234 0.66 4.21 0.63
N SER A 235 1.19 3.07 0.20
CA SER A 235 0.91 2.59 -1.15
C SER A 235 0.67 1.10 -1.14
N HIS A 236 -0.09 0.63 -2.12
CA HIS A 236 -0.34 -0.79 -2.34
C HIS A 236 0.03 -1.19 -3.76
N SER A 237 0.75 -2.30 -3.98
CA SER A 237 0.99 -2.88 -5.32
C SER A 237 1.50 -1.80 -6.31
N LEU A 238 0.87 -1.61 -7.48
CA LEU A 238 1.21 -0.59 -8.49
C LEU A 238 1.33 0.84 -7.91
N GLY A 239 0.62 1.13 -6.82
CA GLY A 239 0.70 2.39 -6.10
C GLY A 239 2.12 2.73 -5.62
N SER A 240 2.98 1.72 -5.36
CA SER A 240 4.37 1.96 -4.95
C SER A 240 5.17 2.66 -6.06
N ARG A 241 5.00 2.21 -7.31
CA ARG A 241 5.64 2.81 -8.49
C ARG A 241 5.04 4.17 -8.81
N ILE A 242 3.71 4.32 -8.73
CA ILE A 242 3.03 5.62 -8.91
C ILE A 242 3.57 6.65 -7.91
N THR A 243 3.76 6.25 -6.65
CA THR A 243 4.28 7.14 -5.60
C THR A 243 5.71 7.61 -5.90
N ILE A 244 6.62 6.69 -6.23
CA ILE A 244 8.01 7.05 -6.56
C ILE A 244 8.08 7.91 -7.83
N ASP A 245 7.41 7.50 -8.91
CA ASP A 245 7.36 8.27 -10.16
C ASP A 245 6.73 9.65 -9.93
N GLY A 246 5.69 9.73 -9.11
CA GLY A 246 5.00 10.97 -8.77
C GLY A 246 5.90 11.94 -8.02
N LEU A 247 6.65 11.46 -7.02
CA LEU A 247 7.65 12.26 -6.30
C LEU A 247 8.77 12.72 -7.23
N GLN A 248 9.33 11.83 -8.04
CA GLN A 248 10.37 12.18 -9.03
C GLN A 248 9.88 13.22 -10.03
N ARG A 249 8.62 13.09 -10.50
CA ARG A 249 7.99 14.08 -11.38
C ARG A 249 7.85 15.44 -10.71
N ILE A 250 7.36 15.49 -9.47
CA ILE A 250 7.20 16.76 -8.73
C ILE A 250 8.55 17.46 -8.67
N VAL A 251 9.61 16.75 -8.33
CA VAL A 251 10.93 17.39 -8.22
C VAL A 251 11.47 17.81 -9.59
N SER A 252 11.27 17.01 -10.65
CA SER A 252 11.63 17.45 -12.01
C SER A 252 10.91 18.75 -12.40
N ILE A 253 9.65 18.93 -12.02
CA ILE A 253 8.91 20.19 -12.23
C ILE A 253 9.55 21.33 -11.45
N LEU A 254 9.88 21.11 -10.16
CA LEU A 254 10.51 22.12 -9.31
C LEU A 254 11.91 22.51 -9.79
N ASP A 255 12.66 21.56 -10.36
CA ASP A 255 14.00 21.80 -10.88
C ASP A 255 14.00 22.56 -12.21
N ASN A 256 12.98 22.36 -13.05
CA ASN A 256 12.88 23.01 -14.36
C ASN A 256 12.37 24.46 -14.29
N ASP A 257 11.73 24.88 -13.20
CA ASP A 257 11.14 26.21 -13.03
C ASP A 257 11.62 26.87 -11.71
N LYS A 258 12.92 26.81 -11.46
CA LYS A 258 13.56 27.39 -10.25
C LYS A 258 13.43 28.92 -10.18
N GLU A 259 13.22 29.59 -11.30
CA GLU A 259 13.06 31.05 -11.36
C GLU A 259 11.74 31.51 -10.73
N THR A 260 10.73 30.63 -10.68
CA THR A 260 9.51 30.92 -9.95
C THR A 260 9.73 30.77 -8.45
N SER A 261 9.63 31.88 -7.71
CA SER A 261 9.89 31.95 -6.26
C SER A 261 9.19 30.88 -5.42
N TYR A 262 7.95 30.53 -5.81
CA TYR A 262 7.19 29.46 -5.18
C TYR A 262 7.87 28.08 -5.33
N TYR A 263 8.33 27.72 -6.54
CA TYR A 263 8.96 26.43 -6.78
C TYR A 263 10.34 26.35 -6.13
N ALA A 264 11.09 27.46 -6.09
CA ALA A 264 12.33 27.53 -5.33
C ALA A 264 12.10 27.27 -3.83
N ALA A 265 11.09 27.92 -3.23
CA ALA A 265 10.73 27.71 -1.83
C ALA A 265 10.26 26.26 -1.56
N MET A 266 9.46 25.70 -2.46
CA MET A 266 9.00 24.31 -2.35
C MET A 266 10.16 23.31 -2.45
N ALA A 267 11.07 23.50 -3.41
CA ALA A 267 12.28 22.68 -3.54
C ALA A 267 13.14 22.75 -2.28
N ASP A 268 13.30 23.95 -1.70
CA ASP A 268 14.03 24.14 -0.45
C ASP A 268 13.38 23.44 0.75
N ALA A 269 12.06 23.53 0.86
CA ALA A 269 11.32 22.80 1.86
C ALA A 269 11.48 21.28 1.70
N MET A 270 11.38 20.75 0.47
CA MET A 270 11.51 19.32 0.19
C MET A 270 12.90 18.79 0.57
N ARG A 271 13.97 19.52 0.24
CA ARG A 271 15.36 19.15 0.59
C ARG A 271 15.59 18.89 2.06
N ASN A 272 14.76 19.45 2.94
CA ASN A 272 14.90 19.33 4.38
C ASN A 272 13.91 18.34 5.02
N LYS A 273 13.08 17.67 4.22
CA LYS A 273 12.07 16.71 4.69
C LYS A 273 12.55 15.27 4.71
N ASP A 274 12.14 14.59 5.77
CA ASP A 274 12.10 13.13 5.82
C ASP A 274 10.70 12.67 5.44
N VAL A 275 10.63 11.74 4.50
CA VAL A 275 9.36 11.24 3.97
C VAL A 275 9.37 9.71 4.08
N PRO A 276 8.65 9.13 5.05
CA PRO A 276 8.40 7.70 5.07
C PRO A 276 7.36 7.31 4.01
N ILE A 277 7.63 6.20 3.33
CA ILE A 277 6.73 5.57 2.36
C ILE A 277 6.53 4.11 2.79
N TYR A 278 5.32 3.79 3.22
CA TYR A 278 4.92 2.44 3.59
C TYR A 278 4.36 1.74 2.34
N MET A 279 5.06 0.74 1.83
CA MET A 279 4.71 0.04 0.58
C MET A 279 4.19 -1.35 0.89
N MET A 280 2.86 -1.50 0.90
CA MET A 280 2.17 -2.78 1.03
C MET A 280 2.16 -3.50 -0.33
N SER A 281 2.45 -4.81 -0.33
CA SER A 281 2.65 -5.58 -1.56
C SER A 281 3.60 -4.87 -2.54
N ASN A 282 4.85 -4.64 -2.12
CA ASN A 282 5.77 -3.83 -2.91
C ASN A 282 6.09 -4.46 -4.29
N GLN A 283 5.73 -3.76 -5.37
CA GLN A 283 5.96 -4.21 -6.76
C GLN A 283 7.09 -3.49 -7.50
N LEU A 284 7.88 -2.65 -6.82
CA LEU A 284 8.89 -1.82 -7.50
C LEU A 284 9.86 -2.61 -8.41
N PRO A 285 10.43 -3.77 -8.00
CA PRO A 285 11.35 -4.53 -8.84
C PRO A 285 10.73 -5.02 -10.16
N MET A 286 9.52 -5.58 -10.10
CA MET A 286 8.82 -6.03 -11.31
C MET A 286 8.48 -4.86 -12.23
N LEU A 287 7.96 -3.76 -11.67
CA LEU A 287 7.51 -2.60 -12.46
C LEU A 287 8.68 -1.77 -13.03
N GLN A 288 9.90 -2.00 -12.55
CA GLN A 288 11.11 -1.40 -13.11
C GLN A 288 11.52 -2.01 -14.45
N LEU A 289 11.08 -3.24 -14.78
CA LEU A 289 11.54 -3.96 -15.99
C LEU A 289 11.16 -3.25 -17.30
N GLY A 290 10.10 -2.46 -17.31
CA GLY A 290 9.63 -1.69 -18.48
C GLY A 290 10.14 -0.25 -18.52
N ARG A 291 11.19 0.10 -17.75
CA ARG A 291 11.60 1.49 -17.52
C ARG A 291 13.08 1.72 -17.84
N VAL A 292 13.37 2.93 -18.30
CA VAL A 292 14.75 3.45 -18.32
C VAL A 292 15.23 3.72 -16.89
N LEU A 293 16.55 3.71 -16.69
CA LEU A 293 17.14 4.11 -15.42
C LEU A 293 16.89 5.61 -15.17
N PRO A 294 16.79 6.03 -13.90
CA PRO A 294 16.85 7.45 -13.56
C PRO A 294 18.15 8.10 -14.05
N GLU A 295 18.11 9.43 -14.20
CA GLU A 295 19.26 10.22 -14.65
C GLU A 295 20.44 10.12 -13.68
N ILE A 296 20.16 10.08 -12.37
CA ILE A 296 21.17 10.09 -11.30
C ILE A 296 21.00 8.81 -10.47
N THR A 297 21.91 7.86 -10.66
CA THR A 297 21.93 6.58 -9.94
C THR A 297 23.33 6.31 -9.38
N ASN A 298 23.43 5.50 -8.33
CA ASN A 298 24.67 5.11 -7.64
C ASN A 298 25.53 6.31 -7.18
N GLN A 299 24.90 7.43 -6.80
CA GLN A 299 25.57 8.66 -6.35
C GLN A 299 25.14 9.11 -4.95
N GLU A 300 24.65 8.20 -4.11
CA GLU A 300 24.11 8.49 -2.78
C GLU A 300 25.12 9.19 -1.87
N ALA A 301 26.40 8.79 -1.92
CA ALA A 301 27.45 9.43 -1.14
C ALA A 301 27.60 10.93 -1.48
N ALA A 302 27.37 11.32 -2.73
CA ALA A 302 27.49 12.71 -3.17
C ALA A 302 26.26 13.57 -2.80
N TYR A 303 25.05 13.00 -2.86
CA TYR A 303 23.80 13.74 -2.65
C TYR A 303 23.24 13.64 -1.23
N CYS A 304 23.49 12.54 -0.52
CA CYS A 304 22.73 12.19 0.69
C CYS A 304 23.54 12.24 1.97
N ARG A 305 24.86 12.37 1.88
CA ARG A 305 25.74 12.61 3.03
C ARG A 305 25.94 14.10 3.24
N PRO A 306 25.90 14.63 4.48
CA PRO A 306 26.12 16.04 4.78
C PRO A 306 27.44 16.60 4.20
N GLU A 307 28.48 15.77 4.14
CA GLU A 307 29.80 16.07 3.58
C GLU A 307 29.91 15.84 2.06
N GLY A 308 28.84 15.35 1.41
CA GLY A 308 28.81 15.08 -0.02
C GLY A 308 28.86 16.36 -0.85
N GLU A 309 29.60 16.33 -1.96
CA GLU A 309 29.84 17.50 -2.81
C GLU A 309 28.55 18.09 -3.44
N LYS A 310 27.51 17.25 -3.59
CA LYS A 310 26.20 17.61 -4.16
C LYS A 310 25.08 17.59 -3.13
N TYR A 311 25.40 17.64 -1.84
CA TYR A 311 24.40 17.54 -0.77
C TYR A 311 23.27 18.57 -0.92
N ALA A 312 23.58 19.78 -1.39
CA ALA A 312 22.59 20.84 -1.62
C ALA A 312 21.66 20.60 -2.82
N GLU A 313 21.98 19.64 -3.70
CA GLU A 313 21.23 19.30 -4.91
C GLU A 313 20.29 18.09 -4.74
N ARG A 314 20.20 17.54 -3.52
CA ARG A 314 19.24 16.46 -3.21
C ARG A 314 17.79 16.93 -3.40
N MET A 315 16.86 15.98 -3.52
CA MET A 315 15.42 16.23 -3.57
C MET A 315 14.79 16.22 -2.18
N LEU A 316 15.20 15.26 -1.36
CA LEU A 316 14.70 15.03 -0.01
C LEU A 316 15.88 14.81 0.94
N ARG A 317 15.69 15.09 2.23
CA ARG A 317 16.73 14.79 3.23
C ARG A 317 16.87 13.27 3.43
N LYS A 318 15.73 12.58 3.54
CA LYS A 318 15.66 11.12 3.60
C LYS A 318 14.32 10.63 3.07
N THR A 319 14.34 9.57 2.26
CA THR A 319 13.14 8.81 1.90
C THR A 319 13.23 7.44 2.54
N ASN A 320 12.49 7.20 3.63
CA ASN A 320 12.47 5.88 4.26
C ASN A 320 11.41 5.04 3.56
N ILE A 321 11.81 4.07 2.75
CA ILE A 321 10.88 3.08 2.19
C ILE A 321 10.79 1.91 3.15
N ILE A 322 9.58 1.69 3.66
CA ILE A 322 9.23 0.54 4.49
C ILE A 322 8.46 -0.42 3.59
N ALA A 323 9.17 -1.43 3.06
CA ALA A 323 8.65 -2.34 2.04
C ALA A 323 8.09 -3.61 2.69
N PHE A 324 6.77 -3.75 2.70
CA PHE A 324 6.09 -4.97 3.15
C PHE A 324 5.97 -5.95 1.99
N SER A 325 6.35 -7.20 2.23
CA SER A 325 6.25 -8.31 1.27
C SER A 325 5.86 -9.59 2.00
N ASP A 326 4.82 -10.26 1.55
CA ASP A 326 4.50 -11.63 1.96
C ASP A 326 5.24 -12.58 1.03
N PRO A 327 6.10 -13.48 1.54
CA PRO A 327 6.73 -14.50 0.71
C PRO A 327 5.76 -15.39 -0.10
N ASN A 328 4.47 -15.42 0.28
CA ASN A 328 3.43 -16.13 -0.46
C ASN A 328 2.68 -15.24 -1.47
N ASP A 329 2.92 -13.93 -1.47
CA ASP A 329 2.44 -13.00 -2.49
C ASP A 329 3.37 -13.08 -3.69
N LEU A 330 2.85 -13.67 -4.77
CA LEU A 330 3.59 -13.90 -6.02
C LEU A 330 4.06 -12.62 -6.71
N LEU A 331 3.54 -11.46 -6.32
CA LEU A 331 3.83 -10.18 -6.94
C LEU A 331 4.50 -9.19 -5.97
N SER A 332 4.78 -9.57 -4.72
CA SER A 332 5.55 -8.70 -3.81
C SER A 332 7.05 -9.04 -3.83
N TYR A 333 7.87 -8.01 -3.65
CA TYR A 333 9.32 -8.14 -3.67
C TYR A 333 9.94 -7.29 -2.58
N ALA A 334 10.87 -7.88 -1.83
CA ALA A 334 11.83 -7.13 -1.05
C ALA A 334 12.70 -6.26 -1.96
N LEU A 335 13.28 -5.20 -1.40
CA LEU A 335 14.16 -4.25 -2.07
C LEU A 335 15.60 -4.47 -1.59
N PRO A 336 16.45 -5.14 -2.39
CA PRO A 336 17.89 -5.19 -2.13
C PRO A 336 18.52 -3.79 -2.21
N HIS A 337 19.60 -3.57 -1.47
CA HIS A 337 20.34 -2.30 -1.50
C HIS A 337 20.78 -1.93 -2.93
N ASP A 338 21.35 -2.88 -3.69
CA ASP A 338 21.77 -2.65 -5.08
C ASP A 338 20.62 -2.27 -6.01
N PHE A 339 19.39 -2.74 -5.71
CA PHE A 339 18.22 -2.34 -6.47
C PHE A 339 17.94 -0.85 -6.25
N VAL A 340 17.98 -0.41 -5.00
CA VAL A 340 17.76 1.00 -4.62
C VAL A 340 18.77 1.88 -5.31
N SER A 341 20.06 1.56 -5.20
CA SER A 341 21.13 2.39 -5.77
C SER A 341 21.10 2.50 -7.28
N LYS A 342 20.72 1.42 -7.94
CA LYS A 342 20.73 1.36 -9.40
C LYS A 342 19.46 1.88 -10.05
N TYR A 343 18.30 1.67 -9.43
CA TYR A 343 17.00 1.89 -10.07
C TYR A 343 16.19 3.05 -9.49
N LEU A 344 16.59 3.61 -8.35
CA LEU A 344 15.97 4.81 -7.77
C LEU A 344 16.92 6.01 -7.92
N ASP A 345 16.33 7.20 -8.06
CA ASP A 345 17.13 8.43 -8.25
C ASP A 345 17.86 8.76 -6.95
N SER A 346 19.19 8.85 -7.00
CA SER A 346 20.03 9.06 -5.81
C SER A 346 19.69 10.35 -5.07
N ARG A 347 19.10 11.35 -5.74
CA ARG A 347 18.69 12.59 -5.06
C ARG A 347 17.52 12.38 -4.10
N LEU A 348 16.78 11.27 -4.17
CA LEU A 348 15.71 10.95 -3.22
C LEU A 348 16.23 10.51 -1.85
N CYS A 349 17.52 10.17 -1.73
CA CYS A 349 18.14 9.71 -0.48
C CYS A 349 17.35 8.58 0.17
N VAL A 350 17.11 7.54 -0.64
CA VAL A 350 16.31 6.38 -0.25
C VAL A 350 17.09 5.53 0.74
N ASN A 351 16.43 5.18 1.83
CA ASN A 351 16.84 4.14 2.75
C ASN A 351 15.71 3.11 2.84
N VAL A 352 16.05 1.83 2.92
CA VAL A 352 15.06 0.75 2.88
C VAL A 352 15.07 -0.07 4.16
N THR A 353 13.88 -0.29 4.70
CA THR A 353 13.62 -1.36 5.67
C THR A 353 12.66 -2.37 5.02
N ASN A 354 13.11 -3.61 4.85
CA ASN A 354 12.30 -4.70 4.31
C ASN A 354 11.54 -5.41 5.43
N ILE A 355 10.26 -5.70 5.20
CA ILE A 355 9.37 -6.38 6.14
C ILE A 355 8.78 -7.59 5.43
N ASN A 356 9.33 -8.76 5.73
CA ASN A 356 8.83 -10.05 5.26
C ASN A 356 7.76 -10.54 6.23
N ILE A 357 6.49 -10.44 5.84
CA ILE A 357 5.35 -10.69 6.74
C ILE A 357 4.29 -11.55 6.06
N ASN A 358 3.89 -12.66 6.68
CA ASN A 358 2.76 -13.45 6.19
C ASN A 358 1.46 -12.78 6.60
N VAL A 359 0.77 -12.11 5.68
CA VAL A 359 -0.55 -11.52 5.94
C VAL A 359 -1.65 -12.57 5.70
N ALA A 360 -1.43 -13.49 4.75
CA ALA A 360 -2.27 -14.66 4.57
C ALA A 360 -2.08 -15.71 5.67
N LYS A 361 -3.16 -16.41 6.01
CA LYS A 361 -3.07 -17.61 6.85
C LYS A 361 -2.42 -18.74 6.08
N ILE A 362 -1.59 -19.52 6.78
CA ILE A 362 -0.96 -20.73 6.25
C ILE A 362 -1.67 -21.94 6.84
N TYR A 363 -2.14 -22.85 5.98
CA TYR A 363 -2.83 -24.09 6.38
C TYR A 363 -2.07 -25.32 5.86
N ASP A 364 -2.20 -26.45 6.55
CA ASP A 364 -1.66 -27.73 6.08
C ASP A 364 -2.66 -28.36 5.11
N ALA A 365 -2.24 -28.61 3.88
CA ALA A 365 -3.04 -29.25 2.85
C ALA A 365 -3.07 -30.77 3.02
N PHE A 366 -3.49 -31.24 4.20
CA PHE A 366 -3.69 -32.65 4.56
C PHE A 366 -2.54 -33.57 4.12
N GLY A 367 -1.30 -33.18 4.40
CA GLY A 367 -0.09 -33.96 4.07
C GLY A 367 0.52 -33.68 2.69
N LEU A 368 -0.04 -32.74 1.92
CA LEU A 368 0.54 -32.25 0.66
C LEU A 368 1.49 -31.05 0.85
N GLY A 369 1.68 -30.61 2.10
CA GLY A 369 2.52 -29.46 2.46
C GLY A 369 1.72 -28.26 2.98
N ARG A 370 2.41 -27.16 3.28
CA ARG A 370 1.80 -25.90 3.75
C ARG A 370 1.39 -25.05 2.54
N MET A 371 0.18 -24.51 2.56
CA MET A 371 -0.36 -23.63 1.52
C MET A 371 -0.84 -22.32 2.13
N ALA A 372 -0.75 -21.26 1.34
CA ALA A 372 -1.37 -19.97 1.61
C ALA A 372 -2.09 -19.53 0.33
N ASN A 373 -3.20 -18.82 0.48
CA ASN A 373 -3.91 -18.25 -0.66
C ASN A 373 -3.10 -17.04 -1.19
N PRO A 374 -2.59 -17.08 -2.43
CA PRO A 374 -1.77 -16.00 -2.99
C PRO A 374 -2.56 -14.69 -3.14
N MET A 375 -3.89 -14.76 -3.29
CA MET A 375 -4.73 -13.56 -3.31
C MET A 375 -4.75 -12.88 -1.94
N ASP A 376 -5.01 -13.65 -0.88
CA ASP A 376 -5.02 -13.12 0.49
C ASP A 376 -3.64 -12.59 0.89
N ALA A 377 -2.57 -13.22 0.39
CA ALA A 377 -1.20 -12.76 0.60
C ALA A 377 -0.93 -11.43 -0.11
N HIS A 378 -1.61 -11.19 -1.24
CA HIS A 378 -1.47 -9.98 -2.04
C HIS A 378 -2.25 -8.78 -1.48
N ILE A 379 -3.45 -9.02 -0.94
CA ILE A 379 -4.36 -7.92 -0.53
C ILE A 379 -4.46 -7.74 0.99
N GLY A 380 -4.05 -8.72 1.79
CA GLY A 380 -4.33 -8.74 3.24
C GLY A 380 -3.53 -7.75 4.10
N TYR A 381 -2.61 -6.96 3.53
CA TYR A 381 -1.75 -6.06 4.28
C TYR A 381 -2.51 -4.94 5.00
N ASP A 382 -3.56 -4.42 4.37
CA ASP A 382 -4.34 -3.29 4.86
C ASP A 382 -5.25 -3.64 6.05
N THR A 383 -5.38 -4.95 6.32
CA THR A 383 -6.14 -5.50 7.44
C THR A 383 -5.28 -6.23 8.47
N ASP A 384 -3.98 -6.43 8.24
CA ASP A 384 -3.11 -7.09 9.21
C ASP A 384 -2.71 -6.14 10.34
N ASP A 385 -3.03 -6.50 11.59
CA ASP A 385 -2.80 -5.64 12.76
C ASP A 385 -1.31 -5.35 13.00
N ARG A 386 -0.39 -6.24 12.59
CA ARG A 386 1.06 -5.98 12.70
C ARG A 386 1.51 -4.94 11.68
N VAL A 387 0.98 -5.01 10.44
CA VAL A 387 1.26 -4.00 9.40
C VAL A 387 0.77 -2.63 9.86
N ILE A 388 -0.47 -2.55 10.35
CA ILE A 388 -1.04 -1.31 10.91
C ILE A 388 -0.17 -0.79 12.07
N ALA A 389 0.20 -1.66 13.01
CA ALA A 389 1.03 -1.29 14.15
C ALA A 389 2.41 -0.78 13.76
N LEU A 390 3.06 -1.40 12.77
CA LEU A 390 4.33 -0.95 12.21
C LEU A 390 4.19 0.42 11.55
N ILE A 391 3.16 0.66 10.75
CA ILE A 391 2.91 1.98 10.15
C ILE A 391 2.65 3.01 11.25
N ALA A 392 1.82 2.69 12.23
CA ALA A 392 1.42 3.61 13.29
C ALA A 392 2.57 3.98 14.23
N LYS A 393 3.35 3.00 14.68
CA LYS A 393 4.28 3.15 15.83
C LYS A 393 5.72 2.69 15.55
N GLY A 394 5.98 2.16 14.37
CA GLY A 394 7.32 1.78 13.95
C GLY A 394 7.88 0.59 14.72
N ILE A 395 9.21 0.48 14.72
CA ILE A 395 9.99 -0.59 15.36
C ILE A 395 11.15 0.01 16.15
N ALA A 396 11.57 -0.68 17.22
CA ALA A 396 12.75 -0.35 18.03
C ALA A 396 12.75 1.08 18.59
N ASN A 397 11.60 1.53 19.08
CA ASN A 397 11.42 2.79 19.80
C ASN A 397 10.45 2.60 20.99
N ASP A 398 10.32 3.62 21.83
CA ASP A 398 9.48 3.59 23.05
C ASP A 398 7.97 3.51 22.77
N LYS A 399 7.56 3.79 21.53
CA LYS A 399 6.16 3.69 21.07
C LYS A 399 5.84 2.38 20.37
N THR A 400 6.83 1.52 20.05
CA THR A 400 6.62 0.28 19.30
C THR A 400 5.51 -0.57 19.94
N ALA A 401 4.52 -0.97 19.14
CA ALA A 401 3.34 -1.66 19.64
C ALA A 401 3.69 -3.06 20.21
N PRO A 402 2.97 -3.53 21.26
CA PRO A 402 3.20 -4.86 21.84
C PRO A 402 3.15 -6.00 20.83
N ILE A 403 2.16 -5.99 19.92
CA ILE A 403 2.02 -7.03 18.90
C ILE A 403 3.25 -7.14 18.00
N VAL A 404 3.95 -6.02 17.73
CA VAL A 404 5.16 -6.01 16.92
C VAL A 404 6.32 -6.64 17.71
N ASN A 405 6.51 -6.25 18.97
CA ASN A 405 7.55 -6.83 19.83
C ASN A 405 7.35 -8.34 20.08
N GLU A 406 6.10 -8.78 20.14
CA GLU A 406 5.74 -10.18 20.39
C GLU A 406 5.79 -11.05 19.14
N ARG A 407 5.47 -10.48 17.96
CA ARG A 407 5.21 -11.26 16.74
C ARG A 407 6.21 -11.01 15.62
N CYS A 408 7.03 -9.98 15.70
CA CYS A 408 8.02 -9.65 14.70
C CYS A 408 9.44 -9.78 15.24
N ARG A 409 10.34 -10.33 14.42
CA ARG A 409 11.78 -10.36 14.68
C ARG A 409 12.45 -9.25 13.89
N TRP A 410 13.19 -8.38 14.55
CA TRP A 410 13.98 -7.34 13.90
C TRP A 410 15.45 -7.76 13.79
N ILE A 411 16.03 -7.50 12.62
CA ILE A 411 17.43 -7.70 12.27
C ILE A 411 17.96 -6.34 11.80
N GLU A 412 18.77 -5.70 12.64
CA GLU A 412 19.41 -4.43 12.33
C GLU A 412 20.48 -4.62 11.25
N THR A 413 20.51 -3.71 10.28
CA THR A 413 21.58 -3.60 9.28
C THR A 413 22.53 -2.47 9.66
N ILE A 414 23.83 -2.66 9.44
CA ILE A 414 24.86 -1.64 9.64
C ILE A 414 25.60 -1.41 8.32
N ASP A 415 26.05 -0.17 8.10
CA ASP A 415 26.82 0.25 6.92
C ASP A 415 28.25 -0.30 6.89
#